data_AF-A0A2W6UQQ0-F1
#
_entry.id   AF-A0A2W6UQQ0-F1
#
_cell.length_a   1.000
_cell.length_b   1.000
_cell.length_c   1.000
_cell.angle_alpha   90.00
_cell.angle_beta   90.00
_cell.angle_gamma   90.00
#
_symmetry.space_group_name_H-M   'P 1'
#
loop_
_entity.id
_entity.type
_entity.pdbx_description
1 polymer ?
#
loop_
_entity_poly.entity_id
_entity_poly.type
_entity_poly.pdbx_seq_one_letter_code
_entity_poly.pdbx_strand_id
1 'polypeptide(L)'
;ATVPFASVAIAGLWVMPAVAGICASLPSSATGIALIEAPSAEDVLPFDAPAGINVRWLVRDAGQKPGSLALAELEKLQAPASDTHAFIVGEQSLPTAGRRRLVAQGLGKDRISFIGYWRVGAASPAPKSEQAQPAGGR
;
A
#
# COMPACT_ATOMS: atom_id res chain seq x y z
N ALA A 1 27.54 -1.90 -7.23
CA ALA A 1 26.92 -3.10 -6.66
C ALA A 1 25.42 -2.85 -6.58
N THR A 2 24.65 -3.47 -7.47
CA THR A 2 23.20 -3.30 -7.55
C THR A 2 22.57 -4.11 -6.42
N VAL A 3 22.06 -3.43 -5.40
CA VAL A 3 21.26 -4.07 -4.35
C VAL A 3 20.00 -4.65 -5.00
N PRO A 4 19.66 -5.94 -4.80
CA PRO A 4 18.41 -6.49 -5.26
C PRO A 4 17.28 -5.86 -4.42
N PHE A 5 16.55 -4.91 -4.98
CA PHE A 5 15.36 -4.39 -4.32
C PHE A 5 14.29 -5.48 -4.35
N ALA A 6 14.13 -6.19 -3.23
CA ALA A 6 12.91 -6.92 -2.95
C ALA A 6 11.84 -5.90 -2.51
N SER A 7 10.84 -5.65 -3.36
CA SER A 7 9.80 -4.65 -3.09
C SER A 7 8.48 -5.34 -2.79
N VAL A 8 7.92 -5.07 -1.60
CA VAL A 8 6.58 -5.52 -1.20
C VAL A 8 5.62 -4.33 -1.29
N ALA A 9 4.68 -4.35 -2.22
CA ALA A 9 3.63 -3.34 -2.34
C ALA A 9 2.31 -3.90 -1.78
N ILE A 10 1.66 -3.19 -0.86
CA ILE A 10 0.37 -3.56 -0.31
C ILE A 10 -0.57 -2.38 -0.53
N ALA A 11 -1.59 -2.55 -1.37
CA ALA A 11 -2.44 -1.46 -1.82
C ALA A 11 -3.94 -1.78 -1.80
N GLY A 12 -4.75 -0.82 -1.36
CA GLY A 12 -6.20 -0.80 -1.57
C GLY A 12 -6.59 0.01 -2.82
N LEU A 13 -7.70 -0.35 -3.45
CA LEU A 13 -8.15 0.07 -4.79
C LEU A 13 -7.92 1.52 -5.27
N TRP A 14 -8.06 2.53 -4.42
CA TRP A 14 -7.91 3.94 -4.85
C TRP A 14 -6.46 4.38 -5.15
N VAL A 15 -5.51 3.43 -5.09
CA VAL A 15 -4.08 3.68 -5.26
C VAL A 15 -3.57 3.13 -6.60
N MET A 16 -4.44 2.64 -7.50
CA MET A 16 -4.00 1.96 -8.74
C MET A 16 -3.01 2.76 -9.60
N PRO A 17 -3.20 4.07 -9.87
CA PRO A 17 -2.20 4.84 -10.59
C PRO A 17 -0.85 4.92 -9.85
N ALA A 18 -0.88 4.97 -8.52
CA ALA A 18 0.34 5.01 -7.72
C ALA A 18 1.03 3.64 -7.61
N VAL A 19 0.29 2.53 -7.53
CA VAL A 19 0.85 1.17 -7.57
C VAL A 19 1.46 0.88 -8.93
N ALA A 20 0.73 1.17 -10.01
CA ALA A 20 1.25 1.04 -11.37
C ALA A 20 2.49 1.92 -11.57
N GLY A 21 2.47 3.17 -11.09
CA GLY A 21 3.62 4.06 -11.15
C GLY A 21 4.84 3.53 -10.38
N ILE A 22 4.63 2.96 -9.18
CA ILE A 22 5.70 2.32 -8.41
C ILE A 22 6.26 1.14 -9.21
N CYS A 23 5.41 0.22 -9.67
CA CYS A 23 5.83 -0.95 -10.43
C CYS A 23 6.58 -0.57 -11.72
N ALA A 24 6.12 0.45 -12.44
CA ALA A 24 6.78 0.97 -13.64
C ALA A 24 8.14 1.63 -13.33
N SER A 25 8.31 2.19 -12.13
CA SER A 25 9.58 2.80 -11.70
C SER A 25 10.62 1.78 -11.21
N LEU A 26 10.22 0.54 -10.97
CA LEU A 26 11.12 -0.50 -10.48
C LEU A 26 12.11 -0.94 -11.59
N PRO A 27 13.36 -1.29 -11.22
CA PRO A 27 14.27 -1.96 -12.13
C PRO A 27 13.65 -3.27 -12.67
N SER A 28 14.00 -3.66 -13.90
CA SER A 28 13.55 -4.93 -14.48
C SER A 28 13.98 -6.17 -13.68
N SER A 29 15.05 -6.04 -12.88
CA SER A 29 15.55 -7.08 -11.97
C SER A 29 14.87 -7.06 -10.59
N ALA A 30 13.86 -6.22 -10.36
CA ALA A 30 13.15 -6.17 -9.09
C ALA A 30 12.41 -7.49 -8.83
N THR A 31 12.41 -7.92 -7.58
CA THR A 31 11.70 -9.13 -7.13
C THR A 31 10.78 -8.80 -5.97
N GLY A 32 9.77 -9.63 -5.72
CA GLY A 32 8.87 -9.43 -4.59
C GLY A 32 7.42 -9.74 -4.89
N ILE A 33 6.52 -9.09 -4.16
CA ILE A 33 5.08 -9.37 -4.20
C ILE A 33 4.28 -8.07 -4.09
N ALA A 34 3.25 -7.95 -4.93
CA ALA A 34 2.28 -6.87 -4.85
C ALA A 34 0.93 -7.46 -4.44
N LEU A 35 0.48 -7.18 -3.21
CA LEU A 35 -0.85 -7.52 -2.72
C LEU A 35 -1.79 -6.35 -2.99
N ILE A 36 -2.76 -6.55 -3.87
CA ILE A 36 -3.68 -5.51 -4.32
C ILE A 36 -5.10 -5.90 -3.98
N GLU A 37 -5.75 -5.13 -3.12
CA GLU A 37 -7.13 -5.39 -2.70
C GLU A 37 -8.13 -4.58 -3.54
N ALA A 38 -9.05 -5.30 -4.19
CA ALA A 38 -10.13 -4.78 -5.00
C ALA A 38 -11.50 -4.97 -4.30
N PRO A 39 -12.45 -4.03 -4.39
CA PRO A 39 -13.82 -4.18 -3.88
C PRO A 39 -14.59 -5.25 -4.65
N SER A 40 -14.33 -5.40 -5.94
CA SER A 40 -14.99 -6.37 -6.81
C SER A 40 -14.04 -6.88 -7.89
N ALA A 41 -14.46 -7.94 -8.60
CA ALA A 41 -13.70 -8.48 -9.73
C ALA A 41 -13.64 -7.51 -10.92
N GLU A 42 -14.60 -6.59 -11.05
CA GLU A 42 -14.64 -5.58 -12.12
C GLU A 42 -13.56 -4.51 -11.95
N ASP A 43 -13.07 -4.33 -10.72
CA ASP A 43 -12.03 -3.37 -10.39
C ASP A 43 -10.61 -3.94 -10.53
N VAL A 44 -10.48 -5.19 -10.97
CA VAL A 44 -9.18 -5.81 -11.28
C VAL A 44 -8.70 -5.26 -12.62
N LEU A 45 -7.60 -4.51 -12.58
CA LEU A 45 -7.04 -3.86 -13.77
C LEU A 45 -5.68 -4.48 -14.14
N PRO A 46 -5.44 -4.80 -15.42
CA PRO A 46 -4.11 -5.18 -15.86
C PRO A 46 -3.16 -3.98 -15.78
N PHE A 47 -1.92 -4.22 -15.34
CA PHE A 47 -0.84 -3.24 -15.39
C PHE A 47 0.50 -3.97 -15.51
N ASP A 48 1.50 -3.28 -16.04
CA ASP A 48 2.84 -3.83 -16.20
C ASP A 48 3.62 -3.83 -14.88
N ALA A 49 4.27 -4.96 -14.59
CA ALA A 49 5.21 -5.10 -13.48
C ALA A 49 6.45 -5.88 -13.96
N PRO A 50 7.62 -5.67 -13.33
CA PRO A 50 8.79 -6.50 -13.60
C PRO A 50 8.49 -7.99 -13.39
N ALA A 51 9.10 -8.86 -14.19
CA ALA A 51 8.82 -10.30 -14.18
C ALA A 51 9.08 -10.98 -12.81
N GLY A 52 9.94 -10.38 -11.97
CA GLY A 52 10.20 -10.86 -10.61
C GLY A 52 9.16 -10.44 -9.57
N ILE A 53 8.19 -9.59 -9.93
CA ILE A 53 7.11 -9.13 -9.05
C ILE A 53 5.89 -10.03 -9.23
N ASN A 54 5.53 -10.76 -8.18
CA ASN A 54 4.31 -11.54 -8.15
C ASN A 54 3.13 -10.63 -7.76
N VAL A 55 2.29 -10.28 -8.74
CA VAL A 55 1.08 -9.47 -8.52
C VAL A 55 -0.09 -10.37 -8.14
N ARG A 56 -0.66 -10.14 -6.96
CA ARG A 56 -1.82 -10.87 -6.44
C ARG A 56 -2.98 -9.92 -6.18
N TRP A 57 -4.05 -10.13 -6.93
CA TRP A 57 -5.32 -9.44 -6.71
C TRP A 57 -6.16 -10.18 -5.68
N LEU A 58 -6.67 -9.43 -4.71
CA LEU A 58 -7.49 -9.89 -3.60
C LEU A 58 -8.85 -9.21 -3.73
N VAL A 59 -9.81 -9.92 -4.31
CA VAL A 59 -11.18 -9.41 -4.45
C VAL A 59 -11.91 -9.60 -3.13
N ARG A 60 -12.45 -8.51 -2.59
CA ARG A 60 -13.25 -8.53 -1.36
C ARG A 60 -14.62 -9.12 -1.59
N ASP A 61 -15.11 -9.81 -0.56
CA ASP A 61 -16.54 -10.10 -0.44
C ASP A 61 -17.32 -8.85 -0.03
N ALA A 62 -18.61 -8.81 -0.35
CA ALA A 62 -19.49 -7.71 0.02
C ALA A 62 -19.52 -7.50 1.55
N GLY A 63 -19.32 -6.26 2.00
CA GLY A 63 -19.30 -5.90 3.42
C GLY A 63 -17.97 -6.17 4.13
N GLN A 64 -16.99 -6.78 3.46
CA GLN A 64 -15.67 -6.97 4.03
C GLN A 64 -14.93 -5.64 4.20
N LYS A 65 -14.28 -5.47 5.36
CA LYS A 65 -13.55 -4.23 5.68
C LYS A 65 -12.37 -4.03 4.72
N PRO A 66 -12.18 -2.82 4.17
CA PRO A 66 -10.99 -2.48 3.40
C PRO A 66 -9.69 -2.74 4.14
N GLY A 67 -8.72 -3.30 3.43
CA GLY A 67 -7.39 -3.69 3.91
C GLY A 67 -7.36 -5.01 4.68
N SER A 68 -8.52 -5.61 5.00
CA SER A 68 -8.54 -6.85 5.79
C SER A 68 -8.00 -8.06 5.03
N LEU A 69 -8.26 -8.20 3.72
CA LEU A 69 -7.69 -9.29 2.92
C LEU A 69 -6.19 -9.10 2.74
N ALA A 70 -5.77 -7.87 2.45
CA ALA A 70 -4.36 -7.56 2.29
C ALA A 70 -3.56 -7.87 3.57
N LEU A 71 -4.11 -7.57 4.76
CA LEU A 71 -3.49 -7.92 6.04
C LEU A 71 -3.46 -9.44 6.26
N ALA A 72 -4.58 -10.13 6.02
CA ALA A 72 -4.65 -11.59 6.17
C ALA A 72 -3.65 -12.31 5.24
N GLU A 73 -3.46 -11.80 4.02
CA GLU A 73 -2.46 -12.33 3.09
C GLU A 73 -1.03 -11.98 3.51
N LEU A 74 -0.78 -10.76 3.99
CA LEU A 74 0.52 -10.39 4.54
C LEU A 74 0.95 -11.32 5.69
N GLU A 75 -0.01 -11.75 6.53
CA GLU A 75 0.27 -12.65 7.64
C GLU A 75 0.74 -14.05 7.21
N LYS A 76 0.30 -14.51 6.02
CA LYS A 76 0.69 -15.80 5.45
C LYS A 76 2.06 -15.78 4.78
N LEU A 77 2.60 -14.59 4.49
CA LEU A 77 3.91 -14.47 3.88
C LEU A 77 5.02 -14.80 4.90
N GLN A 78 6.10 -15.36 4.37
CA GLN A 78 7.34 -15.51 5.13
C GLN A 78 7.87 -14.12 5.53
N ALA A 79 8.68 -14.10 6.59
CA ALA A 79 9.35 -12.87 6.99
C ALA A 79 10.16 -12.32 5.81
N PRO A 80 10.07 -11.01 5.52
CA PRO A 80 10.84 -10.40 4.45
C PRO A 80 12.33 -10.49 4.75
N ALA A 81 13.14 -10.58 3.69
CA ALA A 81 14.58 -10.42 3.81
C ALA A 81 14.92 -9.02 4.33
N SER A 82 16.06 -8.87 5.01
CA SER A 82 16.45 -7.60 5.66
C SER A 82 16.65 -6.43 4.68
N ASP A 83 16.90 -6.72 3.42
CA ASP A 83 17.05 -5.77 2.31
C ASP A 83 15.73 -5.44 1.60
N THR A 84 14.62 -5.99 2.05
CA THR A 84 13.29 -5.70 1.50
C THR A 84 12.88 -4.26 1.79
N HIS A 85 12.25 -3.59 0.82
CA HIS A 85 11.53 -2.34 1.04
C HIS A 85 10.02 -2.61 0.95
N ALA A 86 9.26 -2.14 1.93
CA ALA A 86 7.81 -2.29 1.98
C ALA A 86 7.11 -0.95 1.74
N PHE A 87 6.12 -0.95 0.87
CA PHE A 87 5.24 0.18 0.61
C PHE A 87 3.79 -0.20 0.90
N ILE A 88 3.15 0.44 1.88
CA ILE A 88 1.80 0.08 2.33
C ILE A 88 0.87 1.29 2.23
N VAL A 89 -0.14 1.22 1.37
CA VAL A 89 -1.08 2.33 1.17
C VAL A 89 -2.52 1.84 1.12
N GLY A 90 -3.42 2.59 1.76
CA GLY A 90 -4.84 2.33 1.65
C GLY A 90 -5.62 2.95 2.80
N GLU A 91 -6.64 2.22 3.23
CA GLU A 91 -7.43 2.59 4.41
C GLU A 91 -6.54 2.61 5.66
N GLN A 92 -6.71 3.59 6.54
CA GLN A 92 -5.79 3.94 7.62
C GLN A 92 -5.38 2.77 8.54
N SER A 93 -6.23 1.76 8.73
CA SER A 93 -5.89 0.60 9.55
C SER A 93 -4.90 -0.36 8.88
N LEU A 94 -4.89 -0.42 7.54
CA LEU A 94 -3.96 -1.24 6.75
C LEU A 94 -2.48 -0.88 6.97
N PRO A 95 -2.02 0.36 6.69
CA PRO A 95 -0.62 0.74 6.90
C PRO A 95 -0.21 0.66 8.37
N THR A 96 -1.12 0.96 9.29
CA THR A 96 -0.85 0.89 10.73
C THR A 96 -0.56 -0.55 11.16
N ALA A 97 -1.44 -1.49 10.81
CA ALA A 97 -1.28 -2.90 11.18
C ALA A 97 -0.14 -3.57 10.40
N GLY A 98 -0.03 -3.32 9.09
CA GLY A 98 1.01 -3.88 8.25
C GLY A 98 2.41 -3.44 8.69
N ARG A 99 2.61 -2.15 8.99
CA ARG A 99 3.89 -1.66 9.52
C ARG A 99 4.26 -2.34 10.83
N ARG A 100 3.32 -2.44 11.77
CA ARG A 100 3.55 -3.10 13.06
C ARG A 100 4.00 -4.55 12.87
N ARG A 101 3.35 -5.28 11.94
CA ARG A 101 3.68 -6.67 11.61
C ARG A 101 5.09 -6.81 11.03
N LEU A 102 5.43 -6.00 10.04
CA LEU A 102 6.75 -6.04 9.39
C LEU A 102 7.89 -5.69 10.35
N VAL A 103 7.69 -4.69 11.21
CA VAL A 103 8.65 -4.37 12.28
C VAL A 103 8.81 -5.53 13.24
N ALA A 104 7.72 -6.21 13.62
CA ALA A 104 7.78 -7.40 14.47
C ALA A 104 8.48 -8.60 13.79
N GLN A 105 8.58 -8.61 12.46
CA GLN A 105 9.36 -9.59 11.70
C GLN A 105 10.83 -9.19 11.53
N GLY A 106 11.26 -8.05 12.10
CA GLY A 106 12.65 -7.60 12.06
C GLY A 106 12.96 -6.62 10.92
N LEU A 107 11.96 -6.19 10.13
CA LEU A 107 12.20 -5.20 9.08
C LEU A 107 12.45 -3.82 9.68
N GLY A 108 13.52 -3.15 9.21
CA GLY A 108 13.88 -1.80 9.63
C GLY A 108 12.76 -0.79 9.34
N LYS A 109 12.49 0.13 10.27
CA LYS A 109 11.41 1.13 10.11
C LYS A 109 11.66 2.07 8.92
N ASP A 110 12.92 2.30 8.59
CA ASP A 110 13.43 3.09 7.45
C ASP A 110 13.27 2.36 6.10
N ARG A 111 12.92 1.07 6.13
CA ARG A 111 12.58 0.25 4.96
C ARG A 111 11.06 0.14 4.75
N ILE A 112 10.26 0.84 5.55
CA ILE A 112 8.79 0.78 5.47
C ILE A 112 8.26 2.18 5.18
N SER A 113 7.80 2.38 3.95
CA SER A 113 7.03 3.53 3.53
C SER A 113 5.54 3.22 3.64
N PHE A 114 4.74 4.13 4.20
CA PHE A 114 3.31 3.88 4.38
C PHE A 114 2.47 5.15 4.31
N ILE A 115 1.25 5.04 3.78
CA ILE A 115 0.30 6.16 3.64
C ILE A 115 -1.12 5.66 3.97
N GLY A 116 -1.74 6.23 5.00
CA GLY A 116 -3.17 6.05 5.26
C GLY A 116 -3.97 7.12 4.53
N TYR A 117 -4.56 6.77 3.39
CA TYR A 117 -5.20 7.75 2.49
C TYR A 117 -6.59 8.18 2.98
N TRP A 118 -7.35 7.25 3.58
CA TRP A 118 -8.71 7.48 4.05
C TRP A 118 -9.05 6.56 5.24
N ARG A 119 -10.13 6.83 5.97
CA ARG A 119 -10.56 6.03 7.13
C ARG A 119 -12.04 5.68 7.01
N VAL A 120 -12.40 4.43 7.28
CA VAL A 120 -13.82 4.01 7.33
C VAL A 120 -14.56 4.81 8.41
N GLY A 121 -15.71 5.38 8.04
CA GLY A 121 -16.54 6.16 8.95
C GLY A 121 -16.04 7.58 9.24
N ALA A 122 -14.97 8.04 8.58
CA ALA A 122 -14.56 9.44 8.59
C ALA A 122 -14.96 10.12 7.29
N ALA A 123 -15.56 11.32 7.36
CA ALA A 123 -15.58 12.22 6.21
C ALA A 123 -14.14 12.55 5.81
N SER A 124 -13.88 12.68 4.50
CA SER A 124 -12.55 13.05 3.99
C SER A 124 -12.02 14.29 4.71
N PRO A 125 -10.77 14.32 5.17
CA PRO A 125 -10.17 15.56 5.65
C PRO A 125 -10.13 16.54 4.47
N ALA A 126 -10.89 17.63 4.56
CA ALA A 126 -10.79 18.71 3.61
C ALA A 126 -9.33 19.18 3.53
N PRO A 127 -8.79 19.45 2.34
CA PRO A 127 -7.43 19.94 2.20
C PRO A 127 -7.28 21.24 3.00
N LYS A 128 -6.16 21.36 3.72
CA LYS A 128 -5.81 22.55 4.49
C LYS A 128 -5.30 23.65 3.55
N SER A 129 -6.16 24.11 2.66
CA SER A 129 -5.93 25.27 1.78
C SER A 129 -7.11 26.25 1.77
N GLU A 130 -8.10 26.07 2.66
CA GLU A 130 -9.23 27.00 2.79
C GLU A 130 -9.57 27.30 4.26
N GLN A 131 -8.55 27.45 5.10
CA GLN A 131 -8.68 28.35 6.25
C GLN A 131 -8.25 29.73 5.77
N ALA A 132 -9.16 30.37 5.03
CA ALA A 132 -9.10 31.79 4.77
C ALA A 132 -9.02 32.50 6.13
N GLN A 133 -7.92 33.19 6.32
CA GLN A 133 -7.74 34.18 7.37
C GLN A 133 -8.86 35.22 7.22
N PRO A 134 -9.71 35.49 8.23
CA PRO A 134 -10.55 36.66 8.15
C PRO A 134 -9.64 37.89 8.23
N ALA A 135 -9.59 38.62 7.12
CA ALA A 135 -9.02 39.94 7.02
C ALA A 135 -9.95 40.95 7.75
N GLY A 136 -9.34 41.83 8.54
CA GLY A 136 -9.92 43.08 9.06
C GLY A 136 -10.79 42.92 10.32
N GLY A 137 -10.72 43.77 11.33
CA GLY A 137 -10.02 45.03 11.50
C GLY A 137 -10.74 45.84 12.59
N ARG A 138 -9.96 46.43 13.52
CA ARG A 138 -10.07 47.82 13.98
C ARG A 138 -8.92 48.12 14.93
#